data_AF-A0A0J8S2U6-F1
#
_entry.id   AF-A0A0J8S2U6-F1
#
_cell.length_a   1.000
_cell.length_b   1.000
_cell.length_c   1.000
_cell.angle_alpha   90.00
_cell.angle_beta   90.00
_cell.angle_gamma   90.00
#
_symmetry.space_group_name_H-M   'P 1'
#
loop_
_entity.id
_entity.type
_entity.pdbx_description
1 polymer ?
#
loop_
_entity_poly.entity_id
_entity_poly.type
_entity_poly.pdbx_seq_one_letter_code
_entity_poly.pdbx_strand_id
1 'polypeptide(L)'
;MAEVEAAVKDVFGEVNPREDITHEKLSELTLAVRKRVEGATSGERRVRKWLPYLLPPREQEDFVLQESGVLSATEASPQSAATLRHLLDETSDLIDSPSFTHVFSLLNNEAFSHLIDTKCATEAFKGLSQAQKKDQSPPFSSTATMVPVAEPSAPKTKLASILAVISRQSHVIGNGTNPPNEYLSIMEREVRELEAFAAVIYSSNFDLNPSMSMLGTKIGPEGPSTAVEDAPGGEASIIELPIPSAETASVANAEPNEAGRDFGFEKAWGKAVEQS
;
A
#
# COMPACT_ATOMS: atom_id res chain seq x y z
N MET A 1 -3.55 2.14 17.52
CA MET A 1 -3.53 0.99 18.46
C MET A 1 -4.82 0.87 19.28
N ALA A 2 -5.25 1.89 20.03
CA ALA A 2 -6.42 1.79 20.92
C ALA A 2 -7.73 1.34 20.23
N GLU A 3 -7.99 1.84 19.02
CA GLU A 3 -9.18 1.45 18.23
C GLU A 3 -9.18 -0.04 17.85
N VAL A 4 -8.03 -0.56 17.40
CA VAL A 4 -7.87 -1.98 17.05
C VAL A 4 -8.01 -2.83 18.31
N GLU A 5 -7.42 -2.42 19.42
CA GLU A 5 -7.53 -3.14 20.70
C GLU A 5 -8.98 -3.22 21.19
N ALA A 6 -9.73 -2.11 21.11
CA ALA A 6 -11.15 -2.08 21.44
C ALA A 6 -11.96 -3.02 20.53
N ALA A 7 -11.73 -2.97 19.22
CA ALA A 7 -12.42 -3.85 18.27
C ALA A 7 -12.10 -5.34 18.50
N VAL A 8 -10.86 -5.68 18.83
CA VAL A 8 -10.46 -7.05 19.17
C VAL A 8 -11.13 -7.49 20.47
N LYS A 9 -11.13 -6.65 21.51
CA LYS A 9 -11.78 -6.96 22.79
C LYS A 9 -13.28 -7.19 22.63
N ASP A 10 -13.94 -6.37 21.81
CA ASP A 10 -15.38 -6.51 21.54
C ASP A 10 -15.72 -7.80 20.78
N VAL A 11 -14.81 -8.31 19.94
CA VAL A 11 -15.07 -9.48 19.09
C VAL A 11 -14.58 -10.79 19.71
N PHE A 12 -13.36 -10.80 20.25
CA PHE A 12 -12.73 -11.99 20.81
C PHE A 12 -12.90 -12.10 22.33
N GLY A 13 -13.34 -11.04 23.03
CA GLY A 13 -13.38 -11.01 24.49
C GLY A 13 -14.30 -12.04 25.14
N GLU A 14 -15.34 -12.47 24.43
CA GLU A 14 -16.28 -13.51 24.89
C GLU A 14 -15.82 -14.93 24.53
N VAL A 15 -14.82 -15.08 23.65
CA VAL A 15 -14.37 -16.40 23.16
C VAL A 15 -13.33 -16.97 24.13
N ASN A 16 -13.58 -18.18 24.64
CA ASN A 16 -12.66 -18.81 25.57
C ASN A 16 -11.39 -19.28 24.82
N PRO A 17 -10.17 -18.90 25.26
CA PRO A 17 -8.93 -19.34 24.60
C PRO A 17 -8.75 -20.85 24.52
N ARG A 18 -9.43 -21.63 25.37
CA ARG A 18 -9.38 -23.10 25.38
C ARG A 18 -10.43 -23.75 24.48
N GLU A 19 -11.35 -22.98 23.92
CA GLU A 19 -12.38 -23.46 23.01
C GLU A 19 -11.78 -23.88 21.67
N ASP A 20 -12.31 -24.98 21.12
CA ASP A 20 -12.00 -25.45 19.77
C ASP A 20 -12.85 -24.69 18.75
N ILE A 21 -12.21 -23.92 17.88
CA ILE A 21 -12.88 -23.16 16.81
C ILE A 21 -12.50 -23.71 15.44
N THR A 22 -13.40 -23.55 14.47
CA THR A 22 -13.13 -23.90 13.07
C THR A 22 -12.38 -22.77 12.35
N HIS A 23 -11.85 -23.05 11.17
CA HIS A 23 -11.22 -22.03 10.32
C HIS A 23 -12.24 -20.96 9.89
N GLU A 24 -13.46 -21.37 9.55
CA GLU A 24 -14.55 -20.46 9.19
C GLU A 24 -14.85 -19.50 10.34
N LYS A 25 -14.90 -20.00 11.59
CA LYS A 25 -15.15 -19.14 12.75
C LYS A 25 -14.03 -18.12 12.97
N LEU A 26 -12.77 -18.50 12.74
CA LEU A 26 -11.65 -17.57 12.79
C LEU A 26 -11.78 -16.48 11.70
N SER A 27 -12.13 -16.85 10.48
CA SER A 27 -12.36 -15.90 9.38
C SER A 27 -13.50 -14.94 9.69
N GLU A 28 -14.62 -15.42 10.25
CA GLU A 28 -15.73 -14.59 10.71
C GLU A 28 -15.31 -13.56 11.77
N LEU A 29 -14.60 -14.01 12.82
CA LEU A 29 -14.14 -13.14 13.90
C LEU A 29 -13.14 -12.10 13.36
N THR A 30 -12.20 -12.51 12.52
CA THR A 30 -11.23 -11.59 11.90
C THR A 30 -11.94 -10.54 11.05
N LEU A 31 -12.90 -10.96 10.21
CA LEU A 31 -13.69 -10.04 9.42
C LEU A 31 -14.52 -9.09 10.29
N ALA A 32 -15.08 -9.56 11.42
CA ALA A 32 -15.83 -8.74 12.35
C ALA A 32 -14.97 -7.65 13.03
N VAL A 33 -13.69 -7.93 13.30
CA VAL A 33 -12.72 -6.90 13.75
C VAL A 33 -12.48 -5.90 12.63
N ARG A 34 -12.17 -6.37 11.42
CA ARG A 34 -11.93 -5.49 10.26
C ARG A 34 -13.11 -4.57 9.97
N LYS A 35 -14.35 -5.07 10.03
CA LYS A 35 -15.56 -4.25 9.83
C LYS A 35 -15.67 -3.10 10.84
N ARG A 36 -15.21 -3.28 12.07
CA ARG A 36 -15.21 -2.22 13.10
C ARG A 36 -14.13 -1.16 12.88
N VAL A 37 -12.96 -1.57 12.38
CA VAL A 37 -11.80 -0.69 12.20
C VAL A 37 -11.82 0.01 10.83
N GLU A 38 -12.10 -0.75 9.76
CA GLU A 38 -12.01 -0.27 8.38
C GLU A 38 -13.36 0.20 7.84
N GLY A 39 -14.48 -0.32 8.36
CA GLY A 39 -15.82 -0.15 7.82
C GLY A 39 -16.42 -1.46 7.30
N ALA A 40 -17.74 -1.61 7.47
CA ALA A 40 -18.48 -2.82 7.15
C ALA A 40 -18.84 -2.93 5.66
N THR A 41 -19.00 -1.78 5.00
CA THR A 41 -19.36 -1.68 3.58
C THR A 41 -18.24 -1.05 2.77
N SER A 42 -18.22 -1.26 1.45
CA SER A 42 -17.26 -0.59 0.56
C SER A 42 -17.37 0.94 0.62
N GLY A 43 -18.57 1.47 0.85
CA GLY A 43 -18.80 2.91 1.03
C GLY A 43 -18.19 3.45 2.31
N GLU A 44 -18.38 2.76 3.44
CA GLU A 44 -17.77 3.12 4.72
C GLU A 44 -16.24 3.06 4.66
N ARG A 45 -15.69 2.01 4.02
CA ARG A 45 -14.26 1.89 3.81
C ARG A 45 -13.70 3.04 2.99
N ARG A 46 -14.42 3.46 1.93
CA ARG A 46 -14.00 4.57 1.05
C ARG A 46 -13.89 5.92 1.77
N VAL A 47 -14.65 6.13 2.85
CA VAL A 47 -14.62 7.37 3.64
C VAL A 47 -13.78 7.23 4.91
N ARG A 48 -13.09 6.10 5.10
CA ARG A 48 -12.24 5.86 6.26
C ARG A 48 -11.01 6.75 6.19
N LYS A 49 -10.81 7.59 7.22
CA LYS A 49 -9.67 8.52 7.30
C LYS A 49 -8.40 7.83 7.78
N TRP A 50 -7.49 7.53 6.86
CA TRP A 50 -6.21 6.88 7.19
C TRP A 50 -5.11 7.88 7.55
N LEU A 51 -5.25 9.14 7.13
CA LEU A 51 -4.27 10.21 7.34
C LEU A 51 -3.74 10.31 8.79
N PRO A 52 -4.58 10.26 9.86
CA PRO A 52 -4.09 10.40 11.24
C PRO A 52 -3.18 9.25 11.73
N TYR A 53 -3.13 8.12 11.01
CA TYR A 53 -2.24 7.00 11.33
C TYR A 53 -0.96 7.02 10.49
N LEU A 54 -0.90 7.85 9.45
CA LEU A 54 0.19 7.87 8.46
C LEU A 54 1.01 9.16 8.53
N LEU A 55 0.36 10.30 8.81
CA LEU A 55 1.02 11.60 8.99
C LEU A 55 0.67 12.21 10.35
N PRO A 56 1.63 12.91 10.99
CA PRO A 56 1.33 13.66 12.22
C PRO A 56 0.36 14.81 11.93
N PRO A 57 -0.42 15.26 12.92
CA PRO A 57 -1.18 16.50 12.82
C PRO A 57 -0.27 17.69 12.49
N ARG A 58 -0.80 18.70 11.80
CA ARG A 58 -0.05 19.90 11.36
C ARG A 58 0.72 20.58 12.49
N GLU A 59 0.15 20.58 13.69
CA GLU A 59 0.74 21.22 14.88
C GLU A 59 1.96 20.46 15.41
N GLN A 60 2.16 19.21 14.99
CA GLN A 60 3.25 18.32 15.40
C GLN A 60 4.27 18.07 14.29
N GLU A 61 3.99 18.49 13.05
CA GLU A 61 4.88 18.28 11.90
C GLU A 61 6.28 18.87 12.14
N ASP A 62 6.36 20.13 12.58
CA ASP A 62 7.65 20.81 12.85
C ASP A 62 8.50 20.04 13.87
N PHE A 63 7.86 19.52 14.92
CA PHE A 63 8.53 18.73 15.94
C PHE A 63 9.10 17.42 15.35
N VAL A 64 8.30 16.70 14.55
CA VAL A 64 8.75 15.46 13.89
C VAL A 64 9.88 15.72 12.88
N LEU A 65 9.81 16.84 12.15
CA LEU A 65 10.85 17.25 11.20
C LEU A 65 12.16 17.64 11.91
N GLN A 66 12.08 18.20 13.11
CA GLN A 66 13.26 18.46 13.95
C GLN A 66 13.88 17.15 14.46
N GLU A 67 13.07 16.27 15.04
CA GLU A 67 13.52 14.99 15.61
C GLU A 67 14.09 14.04 14.53
N SER A 68 13.58 14.11 13.31
CA SER A 68 14.11 13.35 12.16
C SER A 68 15.44 13.87 11.63
N GLY A 69 15.93 15.01 12.13
CA GLY A 69 17.17 15.64 11.69
C GLY A 69 17.06 16.38 10.35
N VAL A 70 15.88 16.41 9.71
CA VAL A 70 15.64 17.14 8.45
C VAL A 70 15.86 18.64 8.63
N LEU A 71 15.51 19.20 9.80
CA LEU A 71 15.68 20.61 10.12
C LEU A 71 16.98 20.94 10.88
N SER A 72 17.86 19.95 11.14
CA SER A 72 19.09 20.15 11.93
C SER A 72 20.29 20.64 11.12
N ALA A 73 20.20 20.73 9.79
CA ALA A 73 21.25 21.27 8.94
C ALA A 73 20.84 22.67 8.42
N THR A 74 21.49 23.71 8.95
CA THR A 74 21.68 25.04 8.34
C THR A 74 20.51 25.60 7.51
N GLU A 75 19.78 26.55 8.10
CA GLU A 75 18.85 27.50 7.45
C GLU A 75 18.13 26.94 6.22
N ALA A 76 17.06 26.18 6.44
CA ALA A 76 16.10 25.90 5.37
C ALA A 76 15.69 27.24 4.74
N SER A 77 16.06 27.44 3.48
CA SER A 77 15.63 28.59 2.70
C SER A 77 14.09 28.69 2.76
N PRO A 78 13.52 29.91 2.76
CA PRO A 78 12.08 30.10 2.64
C PRO A 78 11.47 29.30 1.47
N GLN A 79 12.25 29.14 0.38
CA GLN A 79 11.85 28.34 -0.77
C GLN A 79 11.76 26.84 -0.46
N SER A 80 12.75 26.27 0.25
CA SER A 80 12.72 24.84 0.61
C SER A 80 11.62 24.53 1.63
N ALA A 81 11.35 25.45 2.56
CA ALA A 81 10.26 25.31 3.50
C ALA A 81 8.89 25.33 2.79
N ALA A 82 8.72 26.24 1.82
CA ALA A 82 7.50 26.29 1.01
C ALA A 82 7.32 25.03 0.14
N THR A 83 8.39 24.51 -0.47
CA THR A 83 8.35 23.25 -1.24
C THR A 83 8.00 22.06 -0.36
N LEU A 84 8.59 21.94 0.83
CA LEU A 84 8.27 20.85 1.75
C LEU A 84 6.81 20.91 2.20
N ARG A 85 6.29 22.10 2.53
CA ARG A 85 4.87 22.29 2.88
C ARG A 85 3.96 21.80 1.76
N HIS A 86 4.25 22.20 0.52
CA HIS A 86 3.47 21.77 -0.65
C HIS A 86 3.48 20.25 -0.82
N LEU A 87 4.63 19.59 -0.67
CA LEU A 87 4.72 18.13 -0.76
C LEU A 87 3.94 17.43 0.36
N LEU A 88 3.95 17.97 1.57
CA LEU A 88 3.18 17.43 2.70
C LEU A 88 1.67 17.61 2.49
N ASP A 89 1.24 18.75 1.94
CA ASP A 89 -0.16 18.99 1.58
C ASP A 89 -0.60 18.02 0.46
N GLU A 90 0.16 17.92 -0.63
CA GLU A 90 -0.15 16.99 -1.73
C GLU A 90 -0.16 15.52 -1.27
N THR A 91 0.76 15.14 -0.37
CA THR A 91 0.76 13.78 0.21
C THR A 91 -0.46 13.55 1.08
N SER A 92 -0.90 14.57 1.84
CA SER A 92 -2.10 14.48 2.67
C SER A 92 -3.35 14.31 1.81
N ASP A 93 -3.47 15.10 0.75
CA ASP A 93 -4.58 15.02 -0.22
C ASP A 93 -4.59 13.66 -0.92
N LEU A 94 -3.42 13.15 -1.30
CA LEU A 94 -3.29 11.82 -1.88
C LEU A 94 -3.75 10.72 -0.93
N ILE A 95 -3.36 10.77 0.34
CA ILE A 95 -3.76 9.79 1.36
C ILE A 95 -5.27 9.83 1.63
N ASP A 96 -5.87 11.02 1.66
CA ASP A 96 -7.32 11.17 1.85
C ASP A 96 -8.13 10.92 0.56
N SER A 97 -7.47 10.66 -0.56
CA SER A 97 -8.14 10.36 -1.83
C SER A 97 -8.90 9.01 -1.79
N PRO A 98 -10.03 8.91 -2.54
CA PRO A 98 -10.74 7.64 -2.72
C PRO A 98 -9.87 6.55 -3.36
N SER A 99 -8.98 6.92 -4.27
CA SER A 99 -8.06 5.99 -4.95
C SER A 99 -7.07 5.36 -3.97
N PHE A 100 -6.43 6.15 -3.11
CA PHE A 100 -5.54 5.63 -2.07
C PHE A 100 -6.28 4.64 -1.17
N THR A 101 -7.46 5.04 -0.68
CA THR A 101 -8.25 4.20 0.23
C THR A 101 -8.68 2.89 -0.44
N HIS A 102 -8.96 2.91 -1.75
CA HIS A 102 -9.27 1.72 -2.51
C HIS A 102 -8.07 0.76 -2.59
N VAL A 103 -6.91 1.24 -3.04
CA VAL A 103 -5.69 0.44 -3.12
C VAL A 103 -5.30 -0.10 -1.74
N PHE A 104 -5.34 0.75 -0.71
CA PHE A 104 -5.05 0.34 0.67
C PHE A 104 -6.00 -0.75 1.17
N SER A 105 -7.27 -0.71 0.77
CA SER A 105 -8.24 -1.77 1.10
C SER A 105 -7.90 -3.09 0.42
N LEU A 106 -7.44 -3.06 -0.84
CA LEU A 106 -7.02 -4.27 -1.57
C LEU A 106 -5.77 -4.89 -0.93
N LEU A 107 -4.76 -4.08 -0.59
CA LEU A 107 -3.55 -4.55 0.09
C LEU A 107 -3.88 -5.23 1.42
N ASN A 108 -4.76 -4.63 2.23
CA ASN A 108 -5.20 -5.25 3.48
C ASN A 108 -5.98 -6.55 3.24
N ASN A 109 -6.82 -6.63 2.20
CA ASN A 109 -7.51 -7.87 1.87
C ASN A 109 -6.53 -9.02 1.60
N GLU A 110 -5.50 -8.78 0.79
CA GLU A 110 -4.47 -9.78 0.49
C GLU A 110 -3.67 -10.17 1.73
N ALA A 111 -3.30 -9.20 2.58
CA ALA A 111 -2.59 -9.46 3.83
C ALA A 111 -3.37 -10.39 4.76
N PHE A 112 -4.66 -10.07 4.99
CA PHE A 112 -5.52 -10.85 5.88
C PHE A 112 -5.89 -12.21 5.29
N SER A 113 -6.12 -12.29 3.98
CA SER A 113 -6.31 -13.55 3.26
C SER A 113 -5.08 -14.45 3.46
N HIS A 114 -3.88 -13.91 3.27
CA HIS A 114 -2.65 -14.69 3.49
C HIS A 114 -2.50 -15.14 4.95
N LEU A 115 -2.72 -14.24 5.91
CA LEU A 115 -2.62 -14.58 7.34
C LEU A 115 -3.60 -15.68 7.75
N ILE A 116 -4.87 -15.56 7.37
CA ILE A 116 -5.94 -16.44 7.86
C ILE A 116 -6.05 -17.70 7.00
N ASP A 117 -6.14 -17.54 5.68
CA ASP A 117 -6.45 -18.63 4.76
C ASP A 117 -5.21 -19.42 4.35
N THR A 118 -4.01 -18.85 4.50
CA THR A 118 -2.75 -19.57 4.28
C THR A 118 -2.05 -19.93 5.58
N LYS A 119 -1.62 -18.95 6.38
CA LYS A 119 -0.75 -19.21 7.54
C LYS A 119 -1.48 -19.90 8.68
N CYS A 120 -2.62 -19.37 9.10
CA CYS A 120 -3.40 -20.00 10.16
C CYS A 120 -3.93 -21.37 9.72
N ALA A 121 -4.48 -21.49 8.50
CA ALA A 121 -4.94 -22.76 7.94
C ALA A 121 -3.84 -23.84 7.94
N THR A 122 -2.59 -23.48 7.59
CA THR A 122 -1.48 -24.43 7.52
C THR A 122 -0.87 -24.75 8.89
N GLU A 123 -0.65 -23.77 9.75
CA GLU A 123 0.05 -23.96 11.02
C GLU A 123 -0.87 -24.36 12.18
N ALA A 124 -2.12 -23.89 12.21
CA ALA A 124 -3.03 -24.13 13.32
C ALA A 124 -3.99 -25.31 13.07
N PHE A 125 -4.44 -25.50 11.83
CA PHE A 125 -5.49 -26.48 11.49
C PHE A 125 -4.96 -27.78 10.85
N LYS A 126 -3.89 -27.75 10.05
CA LYS A 126 -3.35 -28.99 9.41
C LYS A 126 -2.57 -29.91 10.36
N GLY A 127 -2.09 -29.41 11.51
CA GLY A 127 -1.36 -30.20 12.50
C GLY A 127 -2.16 -31.35 13.15
N LEU A 128 -3.50 -31.30 13.08
CA LEU A 128 -4.37 -32.29 13.72
C LEU A 128 -4.75 -33.46 12.81
N SER A 129 -4.76 -33.27 11.48
CA SER A 129 -5.03 -34.34 10.51
C SER A 129 -3.91 -35.40 10.46
N GLN A 130 -2.68 -35.06 10.86
CA GLN A 130 -1.59 -36.04 11.01
C GLN A 130 -1.63 -36.78 12.35
N ALA A 131 -2.15 -36.15 13.42
CA ALA A 131 -2.34 -36.80 14.71
C ALA A 131 -3.49 -37.82 14.69
N GLN A 132 -4.60 -37.51 14.01
CA GLN A 132 -5.75 -38.43 13.87
C GLN A 132 -5.45 -39.68 13.02
N LYS A 133 -4.42 -39.66 12.17
CA LYS A 133 -3.99 -40.85 11.42
C LYS A 133 -3.15 -41.84 12.25
N LYS A 134 -2.62 -41.44 13.42
CA LYS A 134 -1.77 -42.30 14.25
C LYS A 134 -2.54 -43.25 15.18
N ASP A 135 -3.83 -43.01 15.41
CA ASP A 135 -4.69 -43.86 16.24
C ASP A 135 -5.52 -44.90 15.45
N GLN A 136 -5.36 -44.98 14.12
CA GLN A 136 -5.95 -46.06 13.33
C GLN A 136 -5.00 -47.26 13.26
N SER A 137 -4.79 -47.92 14.40
CA SER A 137 -4.43 -49.34 14.38
C SER A 137 -5.58 -50.14 13.76
N PRO A 138 -5.35 -51.09 12.84
CA PRO A 138 -6.45 -51.81 12.20
C PRO A 138 -7.15 -52.73 13.21
N PRO A 139 -8.48 -52.65 13.40
CA PRO A 139 -9.20 -53.69 14.11
C PRO A 139 -9.36 -54.90 13.20
N PHE A 140 -8.63 -55.97 13.51
CA PHE A 140 -8.98 -57.32 13.11
C PHE A 140 -10.30 -57.67 13.82
N SER A 141 -11.45 -57.57 13.16
CA SER A 141 -12.61 -58.41 13.49
C SER A 141 -13.75 -58.27 12.47
N SER A 142 -14.09 -59.39 11.85
CA SER A 142 -15.25 -59.57 10.99
C SER A 142 -16.55 -59.38 11.78
N THR A 143 -17.38 -58.39 11.42
CA THR A 143 -18.86 -58.48 11.37
C THR A 143 -19.38 -57.21 10.68
N ALA A 144 -20.16 -57.38 9.61
CA ALA A 144 -20.76 -56.31 8.83
C ALA A 144 -21.78 -55.52 9.66
N THR A 145 -21.38 -54.34 10.14
CA THR A 145 -22.31 -53.30 10.62
C THR A 145 -22.12 -52.09 9.72
N MET A 146 -23.13 -51.75 8.91
CA MET A 146 -23.15 -50.54 8.11
C MET A 146 -23.29 -49.33 9.04
N VAL A 147 -22.17 -48.68 9.36
CA VAL A 147 -22.14 -47.36 9.99
C VAL A 147 -22.39 -46.33 8.87
N PRO A 148 -23.32 -45.37 9.04
CA PRO A 148 -23.48 -44.29 8.07
C PRO A 148 -22.18 -43.49 8.02
N VAL A 149 -21.71 -43.20 6.81
CA VAL A 149 -20.55 -42.34 6.56
C VAL A 149 -20.90 -40.95 7.11
N ALA A 150 -20.43 -40.66 8.33
CA ALA A 150 -20.49 -39.33 8.89
C ALA A 150 -19.64 -38.42 8.00
N GLU A 151 -20.22 -37.30 7.55
CA GLU A 151 -19.45 -36.25 6.88
C GLU A 151 -18.24 -35.89 7.75
N PRO A 152 -17.04 -35.75 7.18
CA PRO A 152 -15.87 -35.34 7.96
C PRO A 152 -16.15 -33.97 8.55
N SER A 153 -16.29 -33.89 9.88
CA SER A 153 -16.46 -32.62 10.60
C SER A 153 -15.29 -31.70 10.26
N ALA A 154 -15.57 -30.42 9.98
CA ALA A 154 -14.54 -29.43 9.69
C ALA A 154 -13.42 -29.45 10.75
N PRO A 155 -12.14 -29.32 10.35
CA PRO A 155 -11.02 -29.34 11.27
C PRO A 155 -11.15 -28.20 12.28
N LYS A 156 -10.99 -28.53 13.56
CA LYS A 156 -11.04 -27.57 14.68
C LYS A 156 -9.73 -27.56 15.43
N THR A 157 -9.37 -26.42 16.00
CA THR A 157 -8.19 -26.28 16.85
C THR A 157 -8.46 -25.26 17.95
N LYS A 158 -7.68 -25.33 19.03
CA LYS A 158 -7.83 -24.41 20.16
C LYS A 158 -7.51 -22.98 19.73
N LEU A 159 -8.32 -22.02 20.16
CA LEU A 159 -8.06 -20.60 19.92
C LEU A 159 -6.65 -20.19 20.38
N ALA A 160 -6.18 -20.68 21.53
CA ALA A 160 -4.82 -20.43 22.01
C ALA A 160 -3.72 -20.85 21.01
N SER A 161 -3.91 -21.94 20.28
CA SER A 161 -2.96 -22.38 19.23
C SER A 161 -2.95 -21.42 18.05
N ILE A 162 -4.11 -20.91 17.65
CA ILE A 162 -4.24 -19.90 16.58
C ILE A 162 -3.58 -18.59 17.01
N LEU A 163 -3.83 -18.12 18.24
CA LEU A 163 -3.22 -16.91 18.77
C LEU A 163 -1.68 -17.01 18.80
N ALA A 164 -1.14 -18.20 19.09
CA ALA A 164 0.30 -18.44 19.02
C ALA A 164 0.84 -18.33 17.58
N VAL A 165 0.09 -18.79 16.57
CA VAL A 165 0.44 -18.60 15.16
C VAL A 165 0.40 -17.11 14.80
N ILE A 166 -0.70 -16.42 15.10
CA ILE A 166 -0.86 -14.99 14.80
C ILE A 166 0.27 -14.16 15.44
N SER A 167 0.65 -14.48 16.68
CA SER A 167 1.75 -13.81 17.38
C SER A 167 3.11 -14.01 16.68
N ARG A 168 3.36 -15.20 16.12
CA ARG A 168 4.58 -15.40 15.29
C ARG A 168 4.48 -14.64 13.98
N GLN A 169 3.31 -14.66 13.34
CA GLN A 169 3.08 -13.97 12.07
C GLN A 169 3.17 -12.45 12.21
N SER A 170 2.80 -11.84 13.34
CA SER A 170 3.01 -10.40 13.56
C SER A 170 4.48 -10.01 13.51
N HIS A 171 5.39 -10.87 13.99
CA HIS A 171 6.83 -10.63 13.85
C HIS A 171 7.28 -10.71 12.40
N VAL A 172 6.73 -11.65 11.62
CA VAL A 172 7.04 -11.77 10.18
C VAL A 172 6.54 -10.56 9.42
N ILE A 173 5.30 -10.13 9.65
CA ILE A 173 4.69 -8.95 9.02
C ILE A 173 5.54 -7.70 9.30
N GLY A 174 5.97 -7.50 10.55
CA GLY A 174 6.80 -6.36 10.93
C GLY A 174 8.29 -6.47 10.57
N ASN A 175 8.75 -7.59 10.01
CA ASN A 175 10.15 -7.78 9.69
C ASN A 175 10.51 -7.20 8.32
N GLY A 176 11.13 -6.02 8.31
CA GLY A 176 11.65 -5.36 7.11
C GLY A 176 13.16 -5.56 6.86
N THR A 177 13.90 -6.20 7.78
CA THR A 177 15.37 -6.25 7.69
C THR A 177 15.91 -7.39 6.82
N ASN A 178 15.08 -8.40 6.54
CA ASN A 178 15.47 -9.57 5.73
C ASN A 178 14.49 -9.76 4.56
N PRO A 179 14.66 -9.04 3.44
CA PRO A 179 13.85 -9.25 2.25
C PRO A 179 14.13 -10.63 1.60
N PRO A 180 13.13 -11.23 0.94
CA PRO A 180 11.78 -10.70 0.72
C PRO A 180 10.82 -10.96 1.90
N ASN A 181 10.05 -9.94 2.29
CA ASN A 181 8.91 -10.12 3.20
C ASN A 181 7.74 -10.69 2.40
N GLU A 182 7.27 -11.88 2.77
CA GLU A 182 6.27 -12.61 2.00
C GLU A 182 4.92 -11.88 1.89
N TYR A 183 4.53 -11.09 2.91
CA TYR A 183 3.28 -10.33 2.87
C TYR A 183 3.38 -9.21 1.83
N LEU A 184 4.52 -8.49 1.81
CA LEU A 184 4.77 -7.45 0.81
C LEU A 184 4.84 -8.05 -0.60
N SER A 185 5.54 -9.18 -0.77
CA SER A 185 5.62 -9.84 -2.08
C SER A 185 4.27 -10.31 -2.62
N ILE A 186 3.35 -10.74 -1.74
CA ILE A 186 1.99 -11.11 -2.15
C ILE A 186 1.18 -9.88 -2.49
N MET A 187 1.25 -8.82 -1.69
CA MET A 187 0.60 -7.55 -2.00
C MET A 187 1.02 -7.00 -3.36
N GLU A 188 2.33 -6.97 -3.64
CA GLU A 188 2.89 -6.50 -4.92
C GLU A 188 2.43 -7.36 -6.10
N ARG A 189 2.29 -8.67 -5.91
CA ARG A 189 1.92 -9.60 -7.00
C ARG A 189 0.42 -9.62 -7.29
N GLU A 190 -0.41 -9.60 -6.24
CA GLU A 190 -1.86 -9.84 -6.38
C GLU A 190 -2.63 -8.53 -6.59
N VAL A 191 -2.13 -7.38 -6.12
CA VAL A 191 -2.81 -6.08 -6.24
C VAL A 191 -2.23 -5.28 -7.41
N ARG A 192 -2.72 -5.53 -8.63
CA ARG A 192 -2.26 -4.82 -9.85
C ARG A 192 -2.54 -3.32 -9.80
N GLU A 193 -3.60 -2.95 -9.10
CA GLU A 193 -3.97 -1.58 -8.80
C GLU A 193 -2.83 -0.81 -8.11
N LEU A 194 -1.98 -1.47 -7.32
CA LEU A 194 -0.83 -0.81 -6.68
C LEU A 194 0.15 -0.24 -7.71
N GLU A 195 0.46 -1.01 -8.76
CA GLU A 195 1.39 -0.58 -9.81
C GLU A 195 0.81 0.57 -10.64
N ALA A 196 -0.47 0.45 -11.03
CA ALA A 196 -1.15 1.52 -11.75
C ALA A 196 -1.23 2.81 -10.90
N PHE A 197 -1.35 2.68 -9.58
CA PHE A 197 -1.51 3.82 -8.66
C PHE A 197 -0.18 4.56 -8.54
N ALA A 198 0.90 3.80 -8.34
CA ALA A 198 2.25 4.32 -8.38
C ALA A 198 2.56 4.99 -9.72
N ALA A 199 2.22 4.37 -10.85
CA ALA A 199 2.46 4.94 -12.17
C ALA A 199 1.74 6.29 -12.37
N VAL A 200 0.49 6.42 -11.89
CA VAL A 200 -0.23 7.71 -11.94
C VAL A 200 0.44 8.75 -11.04
N ILE A 201 0.87 8.38 -9.84
CA ILE A 201 1.59 9.28 -8.93
C ILE A 201 2.91 9.77 -9.55
N TYR A 202 3.68 8.88 -10.19
CA TYR A 202 4.97 9.24 -10.80
C TYR A 202 4.83 9.98 -12.13
N SER A 203 3.74 9.77 -12.88
CA SER A 203 3.48 10.47 -14.15
C SER A 203 2.73 11.78 -13.98
N SER A 204 1.96 11.90 -12.89
CA SER A 204 1.52 13.19 -12.38
C SER A 204 2.80 13.88 -11.94
N ASN A 205 3.33 14.80 -12.76
CA ASN A 205 4.35 15.71 -12.30
C ASN A 205 3.79 16.35 -11.02
N PHE A 206 4.23 15.90 -9.83
CA PHE A 206 4.22 16.76 -8.66
C PHE A 206 4.86 18.04 -9.16
N ASP A 207 4.15 19.16 -9.10
CA ASP A 207 4.57 20.44 -9.67
C ASP A 207 5.76 20.98 -8.85
N LEU A 208 6.88 20.25 -8.87
CA LEU A 208 8.20 20.72 -8.52
C LEU A 208 8.51 21.75 -9.58
N ASN A 209 8.17 23.00 -9.29
CA ASN A 209 8.52 24.14 -10.11
C ASN A 209 9.94 23.95 -10.68
N PRO A 210 10.19 24.20 -11.98
CA PRO A 210 11.48 23.99 -12.64
C PRO A 210 12.65 24.78 -12.02
N SER A 211 12.41 25.59 -10.97
CA SER A 211 13.40 26.20 -10.10
C SER A 211 14.37 25.21 -9.44
N MET A 212 14.05 23.91 -9.32
CA MET A 212 15.01 22.90 -8.84
C MET A 212 15.88 22.28 -9.94
N SER A 213 15.63 22.58 -11.22
CA SER A 213 16.49 22.12 -12.34
C SER A 213 17.81 22.91 -12.45
N MET A 214 18.03 23.92 -11.58
CA MET A 214 19.22 24.80 -11.62
C MET A 214 20.21 24.58 -10.46
N LEU A 215 20.28 23.36 -9.91
CA LEU A 215 21.40 22.94 -9.06
C LEU A 215 22.05 21.66 -9.61
N GLY A 216 22.49 21.75 -10.87
CA GLY A 216 23.25 20.71 -11.58
C GLY A 216 24.23 21.36 -12.56
N THR A 217 25.29 21.95 -12.02
CA THR A 217 26.60 22.14 -12.67
C THR A 217 26.65 22.95 -13.98
N LYS A 218 26.66 24.29 -13.87
CA LYS A 218 27.32 25.12 -14.89
C LYS A 218 28.83 25.02 -14.70
N ILE A 219 29.51 24.21 -15.52
CA ILE A 219 30.96 24.34 -15.73
C ILE A 219 31.17 25.08 -17.03
N GLY A 220 31.72 26.28 -16.90
CA GLY A 220 32.44 27.00 -17.92
C GLY A 220 33.00 28.27 -17.27
N PRO A 221 34.11 28.85 -17.74
CA PRO A 221 34.92 28.52 -18.93
C PRO A 221 36.41 28.35 -18.58
N GLU A 222 37.21 27.59 -19.37
CA GLU A 222 38.61 27.92 -19.69
C GLU A 222 39.05 27.09 -20.92
N GLY A 223 39.54 27.76 -21.97
CA GLY A 223 40.25 27.13 -23.09
C GLY A 223 41.69 26.75 -22.68
N PRO A 224 42.44 26.00 -23.52
CA PRO A 224 43.07 26.64 -24.69
C PRO A 224 43.17 25.77 -25.98
N SER A 225 43.36 26.52 -27.07
CA SER A 225 43.80 26.24 -28.46
C SER A 225 44.51 24.91 -28.80
N THR A 226 44.17 24.29 -29.95
CA THR A 226 44.97 24.30 -31.22
C THR A 226 44.37 23.40 -32.34
N ALA A 227 44.23 23.97 -33.56
CA ALA A 227 44.45 23.46 -34.95
C ALA A 227 44.58 21.93 -35.22
N VAL A 228 44.14 21.27 -36.32
CA VAL A 228 43.99 21.59 -37.78
C VAL A 228 43.30 20.40 -38.52
N GLU A 229 42.59 20.71 -39.63
CA GLU A 229 42.37 19.96 -40.92
C GLU A 229 41.78 18.52 -40.92
N ASP A 230 40.94 18.01 -41.85
CA ASP A 230 40.54 18.36 -43.22
C ASP A 230 39.20 17.63 -43.59
N ALA A 231 38.53 18.02 -44.69
CA ALA A 231 37.18 17.61 -45.16
C ALA A 231 37.15 16.31 -46.04
N PRO A 232 36.12 15.97 -46.86
CA PRO A 232 34.67 16.32 -46.91
C PRO A 232 33.71 15.11 -47.16
N GLY A 233 32.38 15.34 -47.11
CA GLY A 233 31.41 14.53 -47.88
C GLY A 233 29.97 14.46 -47.33
N GLY A 234 28.98 14.86 -48.15
CA GLY A 234 27.63 14.29 -48.09
C GLY A 234 26.44 15.23 -47.82
N GLU A 235 26.09 16.02 -48.83
CA GLU A 235 24.76 16.44 -49.31
C GLU A 235 23.60 16.84 -48.37
N ALA A 236 22.97 17.95 -48.77
CA ALA A 236 21.88 18.66 -48.11
C ALA A 236 20.51 18.01 -48.26
N SER A 237 19.64 18.22 -47.26
CA SER A 237 18.21 18.44 -47.52
C SER A 237 17.59 19.28 -46.41
N ILE A 238 17.34 20.55 -46.73
CA ILE A 238 16.56 21.50 -45.94
C ILE A 238 15.10 21.29 -46.33
N ILE A 239 14.25 20.93 -45.36
CA ILE A 239 12.80 21.04 -45.51
C ILE A 239 12.30 21.98 -44.41
N GLU A 240 12.05 23.21 -44.82
CA GLU A 240 11.40 24.30 -44.11
C GLU A 240 9.91 24.27 -44.43
N LEU A 241 9.04 24.11 -43.43
CA LEU A 241 7.58 24.27 -43.52
C LEU A 241 7.02 24.61 -42.11
N PRO A 242 5.90 25.34 -42.00
CA PRO A 242 5.91 26.71 -41.51
C PRO A 242 5.33 26.89 -40.10
N ILE A 243 5.77 27.97 -39.44
CA ILE A 243 5.19 28.54 -38.23
C ILE A 243 3.86 29.23 -38.59
N PRO A 244 2.72 28.91 -37.97
CA PRO A 244 1.59 29.83 -37.92
C PRO A 244 1.73 30.78 -36.73
N SER A 245 1.61 32.06 -37.06
CA SER A 245 1.66 33.22 -36.17
C SER A 245 0.65 33.15 -35.02
N ALA A 246 1.04 33.85 -33.95
CA ALA A 246 0.32 34.06 -32.71
C ALA A 246 -1.12 34.56 -32.89
N GLU A 247 -2.04 33.96 -32.13
CA GLU A 247 -3.20 34.68 -31.61
C GLU A 247 -2.98 34.94 -30.11
N THR A 248 -2.86 36.22 -29.80
CA THR A 248 -2.93 36.77 -28.45
C THR A 248 -4.34 36.55 -27.89
N ALA A 249 -4.46 35.75 -26.82
CA ALA A 249 -5.65 35.73 -25.98
C ALA A 249 -5.27 35.98 -24.52
N SER A 250 -6.00 36.92 -23.95
CA SER A 250 -5.87 37.57 -22.65
C SER A 250 -5.46 36.69 -21.47
N VAL A 251 -4.55 37.24 -20.67
CA VAL A 251 -4.35 36.94 -19.25
C VAL A 251 -5.68 37.12 -18.51
N ALA A 252 -6.28 36.01 -18.09
CA ALA A 252 -7.27 35.99 -17.02
C ALA A 252 -6.63 35.26 -15.84
N ASN A 253 -6.46 35.97 -14.73
CA ASN A 253 -6.12 35.40 -13.43
C ASN A 253 -7.12 34.31 -13.10
N ALA A 254 -6.72 33.05 -13.24
CA ALA A 254 -7.41 31.92 -12.64
C ALA A 254 -6.73 31.67 -11.28
N GLU A 255 -7.45 31.94 -10.21
CA GLU A 255 -7.12 31.40 -8.89
C GLU A 255 -6.92 29.88 -8.98
N PRO A 256 -6.00 29.28 -8.22
CA PRO A 256 -5.83 27.83 -8.22
C PRO A 256 -7.05 27.22 -7.55
N ASN A 257 -7.97 26.71 -8.36
CA ASN A 257 -9.12 25.97 -7.87
C ASN A 257 -8.64 24.57 -7.46
N GLU A 258 -8.36 24.38 -6.17
CA GLU A 258 -7.91 23.10 -5.56
C GLU A 258 -8.84 21.93 -5.96
N ALA A 259 -10.15 22.19 -6.07
CA ALA A 259 -11.13 21.20 -6.49
C ALA A 259 -10.88 20.61 -7.89
N GLY A 260 -10.18 21.31 -8.78
CA GLY A 260 -9.90 20.85 -10.15
C GLY A 260 -8.80 19.79 -10.25
N ARG A 261 -7.88 19.74 -9.28
CA ARG A 261 -6.77 18.76 -9.27
C ARG A 261 -7.24 17.37 -8.86
N ASP A 262 -8.12 17.27 -7.86
CA ASP A 262 -8.71 16.01 -7.39
C ASP A 262 -9.48 15.26 -8.50
N PHE A 263 -10.25 15.98 -9.31
CA PHE A 263 -10.96 15.39 -10.46
C PHE A 263 -10.00 14.90 -11.57
N GLY A 264 -8.81 15.50 -11.69
CA GLY A 264 -7.80 15.10 -12.66
C GLY A 264 -7.15 13.77 -12.29
N PHE A 265 -6.72 13.64 -11.04
CA PHE A 265 -6.08 12.43 -10.53
C PHE A 265 -7.01 11.23 -10.57
N GLU A 266 -8.23 11.34 -10.02
CA GLU A 266 -9.21 10.24 -10.01
C GLU A 266 -9.57 9.75 -11.42
N LYS A 267 -9.58 10.67 -12.40
CA LYS A 267 -9.81 10.32 -13.79
C LYS A 267 -8.61 9.63 -14.43
N ALA A 268 -7.38 10.06 -14.14
CA ALA A 268 -6.16 9.42 -14.62
C ALA A 268 -6.02 8.01 -14.03
N TRP A 269 -6.31 7.88 -12.73
CA TRP A 269 -6.41 6.62 -12.01
C TRP A 269 -7.41 5.65 -12.65
N GLY A 270 -8.65 6.08 -12.87
CA GLY A 270 -9.67 5.22 -13.48
C GLY A 270 -9.24 4.64 -14.83
N LYS A 271 -8.53 5.43 -15.66
CA LYS A 271 -7.97 4.97 -16.93
C LYS A 271 -6.81 3.98 -16.77
N ALA A 272 -5.94 4.19 -15.77
CA ALA A 272 -4.80 3.31 -15.53
C ALA A 272 -5.28 1.91 -15.10
N VAL A 273 -6.30 1.85 -14.24
CA VAL A 273 -6.93 0.58 -13.81
C VAL A 273 -7.54 -0.17 -15.00
N GLU A 274 -8.21 0.52 -15.93
CA GLU A 274 -8.79 -0.12 -17.13
C GLU A 274 -7.74 -0.72 -18.08
N GLN A 275 -6.48 -0.28 -17.99
CA GLN A 275 -5.38 -0.72 -18.86
C GLN A 275 -4.48 -1.79 -18.22
N SER A 276 -4.72 -2.14 -16.95
CA SER A 276 -3.88 -3.06 -16.14
C SER A 276 -4.47 -4.47 -16.02
#